data_AF-A0A126P992-F1
#
_entry.id   AF-A0A126P992-F1
#
_cell.length_a   1.000
_cell.length_b   1.000
_cell.length_c   1.000
_cell.angle_alpha   90.00
_cell.angle_beta   90.00
_cell.angle_gamma   90.00
#
_symmetry.space_group_name_H-M   'P 1'
#
loop_
_entity.id
_entity.type
_entity.pdbx_description
1 polymer ?
#
loop_
_entity_poly.entity_id
_entity_poly.type
_entity_poly.pdbx_seq_one_letter_code
_entity_poly.pdbx_strand_id
1 'polypeptide(L)'
;MKVPRLNGDSLYQQGLSVAEVEASLRQQLEGWIEQRISFVIETNAASERDYALFSALKKAGYHLELRYVGLESVAVCQQRVAQRVLEGGHSVPPALIQQRYANGLSLLKRHYRIFDRIQLYDNTGTEAQQVAELRPGHALQQTALWAAWAAPVLAHIIKMEAVYQKLPG
;
A
#
# COMPACT_ATOMS: atom_id res chain seq x y z
N MET A 1 11.64 -19.21 9.75
CA MET A 1 11.10 -19.41 8.38
C MET A 1 11.01 -18.07 7.69
N LYS A 2 11.34 -18.00 6.40
CA LYS A 2 11.19 -16.79 5.58
C LYS A 2 9.71 -16.64 5.19
N VAL A 3 9.10 -15.49 5.48
CA VAL A 3 7.71 -15.21 5.07
C VAL A 3 7.66 -15.07 3.55
N PRO A 4 6.82 -15.82 2.82
CA PRO A 4 6.65 -15.69 1.38
C PRO A 4 6.27 -14.26 0.97
N ARG A 5 6.75 -13.83 -0.21
CA ARG A 5 6.50 -12.49 -0.75
C ARG A 5 6.03 -12.59 -2.19
N LEU A 6 4.97 -11.85 -2.49
CA LEU A 6 4.42 -11.67 -3.81
C LEU A 6 4.85 -10.31 -4.36
N ASN A 7 5.58 -10.29 -5.48
CA ASN A 7 5.98 -9.07 -6.16
C ASN A 7 5.74 -9.19 -7.67
N GLY A 8 4.75 -8.44 -8.18
CA GLY A 8 4.41 -8.44 -9.61
C GLY A 8 5.51 -7.87 -10.50
N ASP A 9 6.27 -6.87 -10.03
CA ASP A 9 7.35 -6.25 -10.81
C ASP A 9 8.47 -7.26 -11.08
N SER A 10 8.77 -8.16 -10.13
CA SER A 10 9.79 -9.20 -10.32
C SER A 10 9.42 -10.20 -11.41
N LEU A 11 8.14 -10.54 -11.54
CA LEU A 11 7.66 -11.44 -12.59
C LEU A 11 7.63 -10.75 -13.96
N TYR A 12 7.25 -9.47 -14.00
CA TYR A 12 7.29 -8.66 -15.22
C TYR A 12 8.73 -8.53 -15.77
N GLN A 13 9.71 -8.35 -14.88
CA GLN A 13 11.13 -8.28 -15.25
C GLN A 13 11.71 -9.59 -15.79
N GLN A 14 11.05 -10.74 -15.53
CA GLN A 14 11.44 -12.03 -16.12
C GLN A 14 10.92 -12.22 -17.55
N GLY A 15 10.26 -11.22 -18.13
CA GLY A 15 9.77 -11.25 -19.52
C GLY A 15 8.40 -11.91 -19.68
N LEU A 16 7.71 -12.22 -18.57
CA LEU A 16 6.34 -12.74 -18.60
C LEU A 16 5.37 -11.66 -19.09
N SER A 17 4.38 -12.07 -19.88
CA SER A 17 3.27 -11.20 -20.26
C SER A 17 2.43 -10.81 -19.05
N VAL A 18 1.67 -9.72 -19.17
CA VAL A 18 0.77 -9.26 -18.10
C VAL A 18 -0.20 -10.37 -17.66
N ALA A 19 -0.74 -11.14 -18.61
CA ALA A 19 -1.66 -12.23 -18.31
C ALA A 19 -0.99 -13.38 -17.54
N GLU A 20 0.24 -13.75 -17.90
CA GLU A 20 1.01 -14.79 -17.21
C GLU A 20 1.41 -14.36 -15.80
N VAL A 21 1.83 -13.09 -15.64
CA VAL A 21 2.09 -12.50 -14.32
C VAL A 21 0.83 -12.58 -13.47
N GLU A 22 -0.31 -12.12 -13.96
CA GLU A 22 -1.57 -12.13 -13.21
C GLU A 22 -2.04 -13.54 -12.84
N ALA A 23 -1.93 -14.51 -13.76
CA ALA A 23 -2.28 -15.90 -13.50
C ALA A 23 -1.37 -16.54 -12.45
N SER A 24 -0.05 -16.32 -12.55
CA SER A 24 0.92 -16.85 -11.59
C SER A 24 0.73 -16.25 -10.19
N LEU A 25 0.50 -14.94 -10.11
CA LEU A 25 0.23 -14.26 -8.84
C LEU A 25 -1.04 -14.81 -8.18
N ARG A 26 -2.10 -15.03 -8.96
CA ARG A 26 -3.36 -15.60 -8.47
C ARG A 26 -3.15 -17.02 -7.93
N GLN A 27 -2.51 -17.89 -8.71
CA GLN A 27 -2.27 -19.28 -8.32
C GLN A 27 -1.47 -19.39 -7.01
N GLN A 28 -0.43 -18.55 -6.85
CA GLN A 28 0.37 -18.52 -5.63
C GLN A 28 -0.46 -18.04 -4.42
N LEU A 29 -1.24 -16.98 -4.59
CA LEU A 29 -2.11 -16.46 -3.54
C LEU A 29 -3.15 -17.48 -3.10
N GLU A 30 -3.84 -18.14 -4.04
CA GLU A 30 -4.83 -19.17 -3.75
C GLU A 30 -4.23 -20.30 -2.92
N GLY A 31 -3.06 -20.82 -3.31
CA GLY A 31 -2.37 -21.86 -2.56
C GLY A 31 -1.97 -21.44 -1.15
N TRP A 32 -1.53 -20.19 -0.95
CA TRP A 32 -1.20 -19.69 0.39
C TRP A 32 -2.43 -19.45 1.26
N ILE A 33 -3.54 -19.01 0.66
CA ILE A 33 -4.83 -18.82 1.35
C ILE A 33 -5.38 -20.17 1.82
N GLU A 34 -5.38 -21.18 0.95
CA GLU A 34 -5.82 -22.54 1.29
C GLU A 34 -5.01 -23.13 2.46
N GLN A 35 -3.71 -22.89 2.47
CA GLN A 35 -2.79 -23.37 3.51
C GLN A 35 -2.74 -22.46 4.75
N ARG A 36 -3.49 -21.34 4.77
CA ARG A 36 -3.48 -20.31 5.82
C ARG A 36 -2.08 -19.80 6.17
N ILE A 37 -1.22 -19.68 5.16
CA ILE A 37 0.15 -19.20 5.32
C ILE A 37 0.14 -17.67 5.45
N SER A 38 1.01 -17.13 6.32
CA SER A 38 1.29 -15.69 6.37
C SER A 38 2.22 -15.29 5.23
N PHE A 39 1.92 -14.21 4.52
CA PHE A 39 2.69 -13.73 3.37
C PHE A 39 2.70 -12.19 3.27
N VAL A 40 3.56 -11.65 2.40
CA VAL A 40 3.63 -10.24 2.06
C VAL A 40 3.21 -10.03 0.61
N ILE A 41 2.33 -9.06 0.34
CA ILE A 41 2.03 -8.60 -1.01
C ILE A 41 2.66 -7.24 -1.21
N GLU A 42 3.41 -7.08 -2.30
CA GLU A 42 3.89 -5.78 -2.75
C GLU A 42 3.05 -5.27 -3.90
N THR A 43 2.48 -4.08 -3.69
CA THR A 43 1.68 -3.37 -4.67
C THR A 43 1.82 -1.87 -4.42
N ASN A 44 1.46 -1.08 -5.42
CA ASN A 44 1.31 0.36 -5.27
C ASN A 44 0.00 0.75 -4.55
N ALA A 45 -0.88 -0.23 -4.27
CA ALA A 45 -2.17 -0.03 -3.61
C ALA A 45 -2.98 1.13 -4.22
N ALA A 46 -2.93 1.25 -5.55
CA ALA A 46 -3.53 2.36 -6.31
C ALA A 46 -4.62 1.90 -7.29
N SER A 47 -5.12 0.67 -7.12
CA SER A 47 -6.25 0.14 -7.89
C SER A 47 -7.33 -0.46 -6.99
N GLU A 48 -8.59 -0.36 -7.41
CA GLU A 48 -9.73 -1.02 -6.72
C GLU A 48 -9.55 -2.54 -6.65
N ARG A 49 -8.83 -3.14 -7.61
CA ARG A 49 -8.48 -4.57 -7.61
C ARG A 49 -7.63 -4.96 -6.40
N ASP A 50 -6.66 -4.13 -6.00
CA ASP A 50 -5.84 -4.38 -4.81
C ASP A 50 -6.72 -4.42 -3.56
N TYR A 51 -7.63 -3.44 -3.41
CA TYR A 51 -8.52 -3.37 -2.25
C TYR A 51 -9.61 -4.46 -2.25
N ALA A 52 -10.04 -4.92 -3.42
CA ALA A 52 -10.90 -6.09 -3.54
C ALA A 52 -10.19 -7.36 -3.02
N LEU A 53 -8.92 -7.54 -3.37
CA LEU A 53 -8.08 -8.62 -2.84
C LEU A 53 -7.93 -8.50 -1.31
N PHE A 54 -7.59 -7.31 -0.79
CA PHE A 54 -7.46 -7.09 0.65
C PHE A 54 -8.77 -7.39 1.38
N SER A 55 -9.91 -6.96 0.85
CA SER A 55 -11.22 -7.29 1.42
C SER A 55 -11.48 -8.80 1.41
N ALA A 56 -11.13 -9.51 0.35
CA ALA A 56 -11.26 -10.97 0.29
C ALA A 56 -10.38 -11.66 1.33
N LEU A 57 -9.13 -11.23 1.50
CA LEU A 57 -8.23 -11.75 2.54
C LEU A 57 -8.78 -11.50 3.95
N LYS A 58 -9.30 -10.29 4.20
CA LYS A 58 -9.94 -9.97 5.48
C LYS A 58 -11.13 -10.89 5.78
N LYS A 59 -11.97 -11.15 4.78
CA LYS A 59 -13.11 -12.09 4.87
C LYS A 59 -12.66 -13.53 5.07
N ALA A 60 -11.50 -13.92 4.53
CA ALA A 60 -10.88 -15.23 4.76
C ALA A 60 -10.26 -15.38 6.15
N GLY A 61 -10.34 -14.36 7.02
CA GLY A 61 -9.88 -14.41 8.41
C GLY A 61 -8.45 -13.94 8.62
N TYR A 62 -7.82 -13.32 7.62
CA TYR A 62 -6.48 -12.77 7.77
C TYR A 62 -6.46 -11.51 8.64
N HIS A 63 -5.40 -11.40 9.45
CA HIS A 63 -4.97 -10.13 10.03
C HIS A 63 -4.17 -9.35 8.98
N LEU A 64 -4.59 -8.13 8.67
CA LEU A 64 -4.02 -7.32 7.61
C LEU A 64 -3.23 -6.14 8.18
N GLU A 65 -1.92 -6.17 7.99
CA GLU A 65 -1.04 -5.04 8.25
C GLU A 65 -0.65 -4.36 6.93
N LEU A 66 -0.82 -3.04 6.86
CA LEU A 66 -0.35 -2.22 5.73
C LEU A 66 0.85 -1.38 6.15
N ARG A 67 1.95 -1.50 5.42
CA ARG A 67 3.05 -0.54 5.44
C ARG A 67 2.98 0.32 4.19
N TYR A 68 2.49 1.54 4.33
CA TYR A 68 2.36 2.48 3.23
C TYR A 68 3.57 3.41 3.20
N VAL A 69 4.31 3.41 2.10
CA VAL A 69 5.50 4.24 1.91
C VAL A 69 5.16 5.37 0.95
N GLY A 70 5.17 6.61 1.45
CA GLY A 70 4.90 7.81 0.68
C GLY A 70 6.14 8.65 0.42
N LEU A 71 6.00 9.58 -0.53
CA LEU A 71 6.97 10.61 -0.86
C LEU A 71 6.26 11.96 -0.93
N GLU A 72 7.00 13.03 -0.68
CA GLU A 72 6.47 14.40 -0.60
C GLU A 72 5.74 14.86 -1.86
N SER A 73 6.15 14.40 -3.06
CA SER A 73 5.48 14.79 -4.30
C SER A 73 5.67 13.80 -5.45
N VAL A 74 4.80 13.94 -6.46
CA VAL A 74 4.93 13.24 -7.75
C VAL A 74 6.27 13.52 -8.43
N ALA A 75 6.80 14.74 -8.30
CA ALA A 75 8.10 15.10 -8.87
C ALA A 75 9.24 14.28 -8.24
N VAL A 76 9.22 14.07 -6.91
CA VAL A 76 10.19 13.21 -6.22
C VAL A 76 10.03 11.75 -6.66
N CYS A 77 8.80 11.26 -6.85
CA CYS A 77 8.57 9.91 -7.41
C CYS A 77 9.19 9.76 -8.80
N GLN A 78 8.97 10.73 -9.69
CA GLN A 78 9.51 10.73 -11.05
C GLN A 78 11.04 10.77 -11.05
N GLN A 79 11.64 11.62 -10.21
CA GLN A 79 13.09 11.70 -10.04
C GLN A 79 13.69 10.37 -9.59
N ARG A 80 13.07 9.70 -8.61
CA ARG A 80 13.55 8.38 -8.13
C ARG A 80 13.43 7.29 -9.18
N VAL A 81 12.37 7.30 -9.98
CA VAL A 81 12.23 6.37 -11.11
C VAL A 81 13.31 6.65 -12.16
N ALA A 82 13.56 7.92 -12.50
CA ALA A 82 14.62 8.29 -13.44
C ALA A 82 16.00 7.83 -12.95
N GLN A 83 16.32 8.07 -11.67
CA GLN A 83 17.57 7.61 -11.07
C GLN A 83 17.71 6.08 -11.13
N ARG A 84 16.66 5.34 -10.75
CA ARG A 84 16.66 3.87 -10.83
C ARG A 84 16.86 3.36 -12.25
N VAL A 85 16.31 4.04 -13.26
CA VAL A 85 16.53 3.68 -14.67
C VAL A 85 17.99 3.86 -15.07
N LEU A 86 18.65 4.94 -14.62
CA LEU A 86 20.09 5.13 -14.83
C LEU A 86 20.92 4.02 -14.17
N GLU A 87 20.44 3.48 -13.05
CA GLU A 87 21.05 2.35 -12.32
C GLU A 87 20.68 0.97 -12.90
N GLY A 88 19.98 0.92 -14.04
CA GLY A 88 19.63 -0.33 -14.74
C GLY A 88 18.30 -0.96 -14.32
N GLY A 89 17.47 -0.26 -13.55
CA GLY A 89 16.11 -0.72 -13.19
C GLY A 89 15.03 -0.38 -14.22
N HIS A 90 13.79 -0.78 -13.92
CA HIS A 90 12.66 -0.61 -14.83
C HIS A 90 12.09 0.83 -14.84
N SER A 91 11.76 1.32 -16.03
CA SER A 91 11.09 2.62 -16.24
C SER A 91 9.60 2.52 -15.96
N VAL A 92 9.00 3.62 -15.48
CA VAL A 92 7.54 3.72 -15.30
C VAL A 92 7.08 5.02 -15.97
N PRO A 93 6.05 5.01 -16.83
CA PRO A 93 5.57 6.22 -17.48
C PRO A 93 5.17 7.32 -16.47
N PRO A 94 5.57 8.58 -16.67
CA PRO A 94 5.25 9.68 -15.75
C PRO A 94 3.76 9.85 -15.45
N ALA A 95 2.90 9.67 -16.47
CA ALA A 95 1.45 9.72 -16.31
C ALA A 95 0.93 8.62 -15.37
N LEU A 96 1.51 7.42 -15.45
CA LEU A 96 1.16 6.30 -14.57
C LEU A 96 1.64 6.56 -13.14
N ILE A 97 2.81 7.18 -12.95
CA ILE A 97 3.30 7.61 -11.63
C ILE A 97 2.31 8.60 -10.99
N GLN A 98 1.91 9.63 -11.73
CA GLN A 98 0.95 10.63 -11.26
C GLN A 98 -0.39 10.00 -10.88
N GLN A 99 -0.94 9.15 -11.76
CA GLN A 99 -2.18 8.43 -11.50
C GLN A 99 -2.08 7.57 -10.23
N ARG A 100 -1.02 6.77 -10.10
CA ARG A 100 -0.82 5.89 -8.94
C ARG A 100 -0.66 6.68 -7.64
N TYR A 101 0.04 7.81 -7.66
CA TYR A 101 0.21 8.67 -6.50
C TYR A 101 -1.14 9.20 -6.00
N ALA A 102 -1.95 9.76 -6.91
CA ALA A 102 -3.27 10.29 -6.56
C ALA A 102 -4.23 9.19 -6.09
N ASN A 103 -4.30 8.08 -6.84
CA ASN A 103 -5.19 6.96 -6.54
C ASN A 103 -4.81 6.26 -5.22
N GLY A 104 -3.52 6.04 -4.97
CA GLY A 104 -3.05 5.38 -3.75
C GLY A 104 -3.50 6.13 -2.49
N LEU A 105 -3.32 7.46 -2.46
CA LEU A 105 -3.77 8.29 -1.34
C LEU A 105 -5.29 8.33 -1.22
N SER A 106 -6.01 8.39 -2.34
CA SER A 106 -7.47 8.42 -2.36
C SER A 106 -8.08 7.10 -1.85
N LEU A 107 -7.59 5.97 -2.35
CA LEU A 107 -8.06 4.64 -1.96
C LEU A 107 -7.68 4.32 -0.51
N LEU A 108 -6.49 4.74 -0.05
CA LEU A 108 -6.11 4.60 1.35
C LEU A 108 -7.12 5.31 2.27
N LYS A 109 -7.49 6.56 1.96
CA LYS A 109 -8.52 7.29 2.72
C LYS A 109 -9.87 6.55 2.73
N ARG A 110 -10.25 5.94 1.61
CA ARG A 110 -11.53 5.27 1.44
C ARG A 110 -11.61 3.93 2.17
N HIS A 111 -10.52 3.18 2.20
CA HIS A 111 -10.51 1.77 2.57
C HIS A 111 -9.63 1.43 3.79
N TYR A 112 -9.12 2.43 4.51
CA TYR A 112 -8.24 2.20 5.67
C TYR A 112 -8.82 1.22 6.70
N ARG A 113 -10.15 1.15 6.88
CA ARG A 113 -10.79 0.22 7.83
C ARG A 113 -10.73 -1.26 7.42
N ILE A 114 -10.25 -1.61 6.22
CA ILE A 114 -9.99 -3.01 5.84
C ILE A 114 -8.83 -3.60 6.66
N PHE A 115 -7.86 -2.76 7.01
CA PHE A 115 -6.64 -3.16 7.69
C PHE A 115 -6.79 -3.13 9.21
N ASP A 116 -6.14 -4.05 9.89
CA ASP A 116 -6.08 -4.07 11.36
C ASP A 116 -5.05 -3.08 11.90
N ARG A 117 -4.01 -2.83 11.11
CA ARG A 117 -2.93 -1.90 11.43
C ARG A 117 -2.39 -1.27 10.16
N ILE A 118 -2.17 0.04 10.19
CA ILE A 118 -1.52 0.77 9.11
C ILE A 118 -0.37 1.57 9.69
N GLN A 119 0.81 1.42 9.10
CA GLN A 119 1.97 2.23 9.39
C GLN A 119 2.28 3.09 8.17
N LEU A 120 2.38 4.40 8.37
CA LEU A 120 2.75 5.34 7.33
C LEU A 120 4.23 5.69 7.48
N TYR A 121 4.99 5.52 6.40
CA TYR A 121 6.40 5.86 6.32
C TYR A 121 6.60 6.96 5.29
N ASP A 122 7.20 8.07 5.70
CA ASP A 122 7.74 9.04 4.77
C ASP A 122 9.14 8.60 4.37
N ASN A 123 9.37 8.43 3.07
CA ASN A 123 10.66 8.05 2.54
C ASN A 123 11.26 9.18 1.69
N THR A 124 10.91 10.44 1.95
CA THR A 124 11.38 11.57 1.14
C THR A 124 12.86 11.84 1.36
N GLY A 125 13.33 11.76 2.61
CA GLY A 125 14.73 11.90 2.99
C GLY A 125 15.61 10.71 2.63
N THR A 126 16.80 10.67 3.23
CA THR A 126 17.79 9.58 3.09
C THR A 126 17.38 8.30 3.80
N GLU A 127 16.62 8.43 4.88
CA GLU A 127 16.10 7.31 5.66
C GLU A 127 14.58 7.40 5.75
N ALA A 128 13.92 6.24 5.70
CA ALA A 128 12.49 6.16 5.86
C ALA A 128 12.10 6.39 7.33
N GLN A 129 11.18 7.32 7.57
CA GLN A 129 10.71 7.67 8.90
C GLN A 129 9.24 7.30 9.08
N GLN A 130 8.90 6.65 10.19
CA GLN A 130 7.49 6.38 10.51
C GLN A 130 6.83 7.68 10.99
N VAL A 131 5.80 8.13 10.27
CA VAL A 131 5.10 9.38 10.59
C VAL A 131 3.79 9.17 11.36
N ALA A 132 3.17 7.99 11.21
CA ALA A 132 1.94 7.64 11.91
C ALA A 132 1.72 6.13 12.01
N GLU A 133 0.98 5.72 13.04
CA GLU A 133 0.35 4.40 13.14
C GLU A 133 -1.17 4.56 13.35
N LEU A 134 -1.93 3.87 12.52
CA LEU A 134 -3.39 3.82 12.59
C LEU A 134 -3.83 2.40 12.97
N ARG A 135 -4.79 2.33 13.89
CA ARG A 135 -5.55 1.11 14.19
C ARG A 135 -7.03 1.51 14.16
N PRO A 136 -7.81 1.09 13.15
CA PRO A 136 -9.22 1.43 13.08
C PRO A 136 -9.95 1.16 14.41
N GLY A 137 -10.84 2.07 14.81
CA GLY A 137 -11.52 2.03 16.11
C GLY A 137 -10.69 2.51 17.31
N HIS A 138 -9.40 2.82 17.13
CA HIS A 138 -8.54 3.36 18.19
C HIS A 138 -8.10 4.78 17.86
N ALA A 139 -7.66 5.52 18.89
CA ALA A 139 -7.04 6.81 18.68
C ALA A 139 -5.77 6.69 17.83
N LEU A 140 -5.57 7.65 16.92
CA LEU A 140 -4.35 7.76 16.12
C LEU A 140 -3.12 7.87 17.03
N GLN A 141 -2.10 7.05 16.78
CA GLN A 141 -0.79 7.19 17.44
C GLN A 141 0.16 7.94 16.50
N GLN A 142 0.46 9.19 16.86
CA GLN A 142 1.43 10.00 16.14
C GLN A 142 2.84 9.70 16.64
N THR A 143 3.76 9.43 15.71
CA THR A 143 5.17 9.10 16.03
C THR A 143 6.15 10.22 15.67
N ALA A 144 5.76 11.14 14.76
CA ALA A 144 6.54 12.29 14.34
C ALA A 144 5.64 13.41 13.77
N LEU A 145 6.23 14.54 13.36
CA LEU A 145 5.53 15.54 12.55
C LEU A 145 5.01 14.89 11.26
N TRP A 146 3.79 15.21 10.85
CA TRP A 146 3.21 14.62 9.65
C TRP A 146 3.88 15.17 8.41
N ALA A 147 4.33 14.26 7.55
CA ALA A 147 4.75 14.63 6.20
C ALA A 147 3.58 15.28 5.44
N ALA A 148 3.89 16.24 4.56
CA ALA A 148 2.89 17.03 3.83
C ALA A 148 1.91 16.13 3.03
N TRP A 149 2.41 15.04 2.45
CA TRP A 149 1.58 14.08 1.72
C TRP A 149 0.64 13.27 2.62
N ALA A 150 1.04 13.00 3.87
CA ALA A 150 0.29 12.19 4.82
C ALA A 150 -0.78 12.99 5.56
N ALA A 151 -0.54 14.28 5.80
CA ALA A 151 -1.46 15.18 6.51
C ALA A 151 -2.92 15.13 6.00
N PRO A 152 -3.22 15.24 4.69
CA PRO A 152 -4.60 15.19 4.21
C PRO A 152 -5.25 13.80 4.32
N VAL A 153 -4.45 12.73 4.39
CA VAL A 153 -4.94 11.37 4.66
C VAL A 153 -5.31 11.24 6.14
N LEU A 154 -4.40 11.63 7.02
CA LEU A 154 -4.59 11.53 8.47
C LEU A 154 -5.75 12.41 8.95
N ALA A 155 -5.85 13.65 8.46
CA ALA A 155 -6.96 14.54 8.79
C ALA A 155 -8.31 13.96 8.36
N HIS A 156 -8.38 13.32 7.19
CA HIS A 156 -9.59 12.64 6.74
C HIS A 156 -9.96 11.46 7.65
N ILE A 157 -8.99 10.61 7.98
CA ILE A 157 -9.21 9.44 8.82
C ILE A 157 -9.66 9.84 10.24
N ILE A 158 -9.01 10.82 10.86
CA ILE A 158 -9.41 11.35 12.19
C ILE A 158 -10.86 11.81 12.17
N LYS A 159 -11.24 12.59 11.13
CA LYS A 159 -12.62 13.06 10.97
C LYS A 159 -13.59 11.88 10.85
N MET A 160 -13.26 10.86 10.06
CA MET A 160 -14.14 9.71 9.85
C MET A 160 -14.26 8.82 11.08
N GLU A 161 -13.17 8.54 11.81
CA GLU A 161 -13.22 7.76 13.05
C GLU A 161 -14.08 8.46 14.12
N ALA A 162 -14.04 9.80 14.22
CA ALA A 162 -14.91 10.55 15.09
C ALA A 162 -16.41 10.45 14.70
N VAL A 163 -16.72 10.23 13.41
CA VAL A 163 -18.08 9.94 12.95
C VAL A 163 -18.47 8.51 13.32
N TYR A 164 -17.61 7.53 13.04
CA TYR A 164 -17.90 6.13 13.29
C TYR A 164 -18.10 5.81 14.78
N GLN A 165 -17.38 6.48 15.67
CA GLN A 165 -17.56 6.35 17.12
C GLN A 165 -18.95 6.82 17.62
N LYS A 166 -19.68 7.61 16.82
CA LYS A 166 -21.01 8.14 17.16
C LYS A 166 -22.15 7.33 16.55
N LEU A 167 -21.86 6.38 15.65
CA LEU A 167 -22.89 5.56 15.05
C LEU A 167 -23.27 4.41 16.00
N PRO A 168 -24.57 4.10 16.16
CA PRO A 168 -24.98 2.89 16.86
C PRO A 168 -24.45 1.66 16.10
N GLY A 169 -23.89 0.71 16.85
CA GLY A 169 -23.30 -0.54 16.34
C GLY A 169 -24.33 -1.53 15.83
#